data_AF-S0E775-F1
#
_entry.id   AF-S0E775-F1
#
_cell.length_a   1.000
_cell.length_b   1.000
_cell.length_c   1.000
_cell.angle_alpha   90.00
_cell.angle_beta   90.00
_cell.angle_gamma   90.00
#
_symmetry.space_group_name_H-M   'P 1'
#
loop_
_entity.id
_entity.type
_entity.pdbx_description
1 polymer ?
#
loop_
_entity_poly.entity_id
_entity_poly.type
_entity_poly.pdbx_seq_one_letter_code
_entity_poly.pdbx_strand_id
1 'polypeptide(L)'
;MSTLDPRLFYEQVLVENGITHAFGVPDSCLKGFLAYLYATKKAPEQIVTGSEGAAAALAAGYYLSTQSLAVAYMQNSGLANALNPLQSLAAKEVFGIPMLLMVGWRGRPGEHDEPEHLLAGPRTLETLESQGFPYEILPETLAETKAAVERLVKAAKEGNTPTALVIPNHRFAAYKPEHEASNGVWHPSVTNLAKHTVRPEDWRSSEGQPPLSREHSIRIILKRLYPEDVTVSSVGGNSREIYMIRKENNEDLSRAFLSIGAMGHTYPLAYGVQIGHHKGRVVCVEGDGSFLMHVGNVAVLAAQASDKLIHVVIHNGIHCSTGNQPVPVSTNNLLSLCGSLPYKQKFFVDSAEGLIQAFEWAEKTALIVVVVNQDVSKDLPRPSEHPFELRDAFISHFAK
;
A
#
# COMPACT_ATOMS: atom_id res chain seq x y z
N MET A 1 25.17 -25.05 -8.67
CA MET A 1 23.77 -24.71 -8.99
C MET A 1 23.76 -23.74 -10.16
N SER A 2 22.91 -23.97 -11.15
CA SER A 2 22.66 -22.99 -12.23
C SER A 2 22.01 -21.75 -11.63
N THR A 3 22.43 -20.57 -12.10
CA THR A 3 21.77 -19.30 -11.80
C THR A 3 20.83 -18.95 -12.93
N LEU A 4 19.69 -18.33 -12.62
CA LEU A 4 18.76 -17.79 -13.60
C LEU A 4 19.22 -16.41 -14.04
N ASP A 5 19.17 -16.15 -15.35
CA ASP A 5 19.36 -14.82 -15.90
C ASP A 5 18.16 -13.93 -15.47
N PRO A 6 18.41 -12.81 -14.77
CA PRO A 6 17.34 -11.97 -14.24
C PRO A 6 16.50 -11.28 -15.33
N ARG A 7 17.07 -10.98 -16.50
CA ARG A 7 16.34 -10.43 -17.65
C ARG A 7 15.40 -11.49 -18.22
N LEU A 8 15.91 -12.70 -18.48
CA LEU A 8 15.08 -13.78 -19.01
C LEU A 8 13.97 -14.18 -18.02
N PHE A 9 14.25 -14.17 -16.71
CA PHE A 9 13.22 -14.36 -15.70
C PHE A 9 12.13 -13.28 -15.78
N TYR A 10 12.50 -11.99 -15.84
CA TYR A 10 11.50 -10.93 -15.99
C TYR A 10 10.67 -11.07 -17.27
N GLU A 11 11.32 -11.20 -18.42
CA GLU A 11 10.67 -11.20 -19.74
C GLU A 11 9.84 -12.47 -19.98
N GLN A 12 10.39 -13.65 -19.71
CA GLN A 12 9.77 -14.93 -20.10
C GLN A 12 8.97 -15.59 -18.99
N VAL A 13 9.19 -15.20 -17.72
CA VAL A 13 8.44 -15.75 -16.58
C VAL A 13 7.39 -14.78 -16.08
N LEU A 14 7.74 -13.52 -15.80
CA LEU A 14 6.79 -12.55 -15.24
C LEU A 14 5.92 -11.90 -16.31
N VAL A 15 6.53 -11.28 -17.34
CA VAL A 15 5.80 -10.51 -18.36
C VAL A 15 4.88 -11.41 -19.19
N GLU A 16 5.34 -12.60 -19.59
CA GLU A 16 4.47 -13.58 -20.28
C GLU A 16 3.27 -14.04 -19.45
N ASN A 17 3.34 -13.96 -18.11
CA ASN A 17 2.21 -14.21 -17.20
C ASN A 17 1.38 -12.95 -16.89
N GLY A 18 1.64 -11.83 -17.57
CA GLY A 18 0.94 -10.56 -17.38
C GLY A 18 1.37 -9.79 -16.12
N ILE A 19 2.48 -10.16 -15.49
CA ILE A 19 3.02 -9.44 -14.32
C ILE A 19 4.11 -8.48 -14.79
N THR A 20 3.77 -7.19 -14.78
CA THR A 20 4.68 -6.11 -15.20
C THR A 20 5.14 -5.22 -14.05
N HIS A 21 4.47 -5.32 -12.89
CA HIS A 21 4.69 -4.46 -11.73
C HIS A 21 5.29 -5.23 -10.55
N ALA A 22 6.26 -4.63 -9.86
CA ALA A 22 6.94 -5.22 -8.71
C ALA A 22 7.18 -4.20 -7.60
N PHE A 23 6.74 -4.53 -6.39
CA PHE A 23 6.78 -3.66 -5.22
C PHE A 23 7.44 -4.39 -4.05
N GLY A 24 8.28 -3.73 -3.27
CA GLY A 24 8.94 -4.45 -2.18
C GLY A 24 10.09 -3.75 -1.48
N VAL A 25 10.61 -4.46 -0.48
CA VAL A 25 11.84 -4.10 0.25
C VAL A 25 12.99 -4.94 -0.30
N PRO A 26 14.18 -4.36 -0.58
CA PRO A 26 15.29 -5.08 -1.18
C PRO A 26 15.71 -6.30 -0.36
N ASP A 27 15.98 -7.40 -1.05
CA ASP A 27 16.43 -8.65 -0.47
C ASP A 27 17.69 -9.17 -1.19
N SER A 28 18.57 -9.78 -0.41
CA SER A 28 19.81 -10.38 -0.86
C SER A 28 19.64 -11.60 -1.75
N CYS A 29 18.65 -12.47 -1.52
CA CYS A 29 18.40 -13.64 -2.40
C CYS A 29 17.94 -13.18 -3.79
N LEU A 30 17.23 -12.05 -3.83
CA LEU A 30 16.72 -11.38 -5.00
C LEU A 30 17.71 -10.42 -5.68
N LYS A 31 18.94 -10.24 -5.17
CA LYS A 31 19.88 -9.18 -5.58
C LYS A 31 20.08 -9.05 -7.10
N GLY A 32 20.29 -10.17 -7.80
CA GLY A 32 20.49 -10.17 -9.26
C GLY A 32 19.27 -9.66 -10.03
N PHE A 33 18.09 -10.11 -9.61
CA PHE A 33 16.80 -9.68 -10.17
C PHE A 33 16.49 -8.22 -9.85
N LEU A 34 16.71 -7.78 -8.60
CA LEU A 34 16.49 -6.39 -8.20
C LEU A 34 17.43 -5.44 -8.94
N ALA A 35 18.70 -5.81 -9.13
CA ALA A 35 19.65 -5.03 -9.92
C ALA A 35 19.16 -4.83 -11.37
N TYR A 36 18.55 -5.85 -11.98
CA TYR A 36 17.92 -5.74 -13.30
C TYR A 36 16.72 -4.79 -13.26
N LEU A 37 15.80 -4.95 -12.30
CA LEU A 37 14.63 -4.09 -12.18
C LEU A 37 15.02 -2.62 -11.98
N TYR A 38 15.97 -2.32 -11.08
CA TYR A 38 16.42 -0.94 -10.84
C TYR A 38 17.07 -0.28 -12.06
N ALA A 39 17.73 -1.07 -12.90
CA ALA A 39 18.38 -0.55 -14.09
C ALA A 39 17.40 -0.30 -15.25
N THR A 40 16.27 -1.01 -15.27
CA THR A 40 15.39 -1.07 -16.46
C THR A 40 13.97 -0.56 -16.21
N LYS A 41 13.57 -0.39 -14.95
CA LYS A 41 12.21 0.00 -14.54
C LYS A 41 12.23 1.22 -13.62
N LYS A 42 11.11 1.93 -13.59
CA LYS A 42 10.87 3.11 -12.75
C LYS A 42 9.46 3.03 -12.17
N ALA A 43 9.12 3.92 -11.24
CA ALA A 43 7.74 4.07 -10.82
C ALA A 43 6.84 4.45 -12.03
N PRO A 44 5.64 3.85 -12.15
CA PRO A 44 5.02 2.93 -11.20
C PRO A 44 5.34 1.43 -11.43
N GLU A 45 6.07 1.03 -12.48
CA GLU A 45 6.38 -0.39 -12.76
C GLU A 45 7.22 -1.07 -11.66
N GLN A 46 8.13 -0.31 -11.04
CA GLN A 46 8.89 -0.79 -9.89
C GLN A 46 8.93 0.27 -8.80
N ILE A 47 8.56 -0.11 -7.57
CA ILE A 47 8.55 0.79 -6.42
C ILE A 47 9.17 0.09 -5.21
N VAL A 48 10.14 0.78 -4.59
CA VAL A 48 10.66 0.39 -3.28
C VAL A 48 9.77 0.95 -2.20
N THR A 49 9.30 0.09 -1.30
CA THR A 49 8.46 0.48 -0.17
C THR A 49 9.27 0.66 1.11
N GLY A 50 8.74 1.40 2.09
CA GLY A 50 9.36 1.54 3.41
C GLY A 50 9.18 0.32 4.31
N SER A 51 8.25 -0.57 3.97
CA SER A 51 8.03 -1.86 4.63
C SER A 51 7.40 -2.89 3.69
N GLU A 52 7.54 -4.17 4.01
CA GLU A 52 6.98 -5.29 3.24
C GLU A 52 5.45 -5.32 3.29
N GLY A 53 4.87 -4.90 4.42
CA GLY A 53 3.42 -4.73 4.53
C GLY A 53 2.88 -3.68 3.56
N ALA A 54 3.62 -2.59 3.33
CA ALA A 54 3.25 -1.61 2.30
C ALA A 54 3.37 -2.18 0.88
N ALA A 55 4.30 -3.09 0.62
CA ALA A 55 4.40 -3.76 -0.67
C ALA A 55 3.16 -4.62 -0.95
N ALA A 56 2.72 -5.40 0.05
CA ALA A 56 1.49 -6.19 -0.05
C ALA A 56 0.25 -5.30 -0.26
N ALA A 57 0.12 -4.22 0.50
CA ALA A 57 -1.00 -3.29 0.36
C ALA A 57 -1.00 -2.56 -1.01
N LEU A 58 0.16 -2.15 -1.50
CA LEU A 58 0.28 -1.50 -2.80
C LEU A 58 0.00 -2.47 -3.96
N ALA A 59 0.46 -3.73 -3.86
CA ALA A 59 0.08 -4.79 -4.79
C ALA A 59 -1.43 -5.07 -4.77
N ALA A 60 -2.06 -5.08 -3.59
CA ALA A 60 -3.49 -5.25 -3.45
C ALA A 60 -4.27 -4.12 -4.14
N GLY A 61 -3.86 -2.87 -3.93
CA GLY A 61 -4.48 -1.70 -4.57
C GLY A 61 -4.35 -1.72 -6.09
N TYR A 62 -3.17 -2.12 -6.58
CA TYR A 62 -2.94 -2.30 -8.01
C TYR A 62 -3.91 -3.33 -8.61
N TYR A 63 -4.09 -4.48 -7.94
CA TYR A 63 -5.07 -5.47 -8.39
C TYR A 63 -6.51 -4.95 -8.38
N LEU A 64 -6.91 -4.23 -7.32
CA LEU A 64 -8.27 -3.69 -7.20
C LEU A 64 -8.66 -2.78 -8.37
N SER A 65 -7.70 -2.06 -8.95
CA SER A 65 -7.95 -1.11 -10.05
C SER A 65 -7.67 -1.66 -11.45
N THR A 66 -6.84 -2.70 -11.57
CA THR A 66 -6.37 -3.23 -12.86
C THR A 66 -6.75 -4.67 -13.14
N GLN A 67 -7.18 -5.42 -12.12
CA GLN A 67 -7.34 -6.88 -12.12
C GLN A 67 -6.08 -7.64 -12.59
N SER A 68 -4.91 -6.99 -12.56
CA SER A 68 -3.62 -7.54 -12.93
C SER A 68 -2.81 -7.83 -11.67
N LEU A 69 -2.10 -8.95 -11.66
CA LEU A 69 -1.25 -9.31 -10.52
C LEU A 69 0.01 -8.45 -10.53
N ALA A 70 0.45 -8.05 -9.34
CA ALA A 70 1.78 -7.51 -9.12
C ALA A 70 2.61 -8.47 -8.27
N VAL A 71 3.93 -8.34 -8.38
CA VAL A 71 4.86 -8.97 -7.44
C VAL A 71 4.95 -8.12 -6.18
N ALA A 72 4.79 -8.76 -5.01
CA ALA A 72 5.25 -8.21 -3.73
C ALA A 72 6.52 -8.96 -3.30
N TYR A 73 7.69 -8.33 -3.40
CA TYR A 73 8.97 -8.95 -3.08
C TYR A 73 9.48 -8.56 -1.69
N MET A 74 10.09 -9.53 -1.01
CA MET A 74 10.62 -9.38 0.35
C MET A 74 11.58 -10.50 0.72
N GLN A 75 12.33 -10.32 1.80
CA GLN A 75 12.98 -11.42 2.51
C GLN A 75 11.94 -12.14 3.40
N ASN A 76 12.19 -13.40 3.77
CA ASN A 76 11.34 -14.17 4.70
C ASN A 76 11.19 -13.56 6.10
N SER A 77 12.16 -12.80 6.61
CA SER A 77 11.95 -11.98 7.82
C SER A 77 10.90 -10.88 7.61
N GLY A 78 10.89 -10.29 6.42
CA GLY A 78 9.91 -9.31 5.98
C GLY A 78 8.50 -9.89 5.77
N LEU A 79 8.39 -11.19 5.48
CA LEU A 79 7.10 -11.88 5.44
C LEU A 79 6.34 -11.73 6.76
N ALA A 80 7.03 -11.83 7.90
CA ALA A 80 6.42 -11.64 9.22
C ALA A 80 5.83 -10.23 9.39
N ASN A 81 6.51 -9.20 8.86
CA ASN A 81 6.02 -7.82 8.84
C ASN A 81 4.82 -7.65 7.89
N ALA A 82 4.79 -8.39 6.79
CA ALA A 82 3.71 -8.36 5.81
C ALA A 82 2.47 -9.18 6.21
N LEU A 83 2.54 -10.04 7.25
CA LEU A 83 1.42 -10.90 7.63
C LEU A 83 0.14 -10.10 7.95
N ASN A 84 0.25 -8.95 8.62
CA ASN A 84 -0.92 -8.15 8.97
C ASN A 84 -1.73 -7.72 7.72
N PRO A 85 -1.15 -7.02 6.72
CA PRO A 85 -1.88 -6.69 5.49
C PRO A 85 -2.20 -7.90 4.63
N LEU A 86 -1.36 -8.95 4.60
CA LEU A 86 -1.68 -10.17 3.86
C LEU A 86 -2.95 -10.84 4.41
N GLN A 87 -3.10 -10.93 5.73
CA GLN A 87 -4.29 -11.47 6.38
C GLN A 87 -5.49 -10.52 6.24
N SER A 88 -5.29 -9.23 6.49
CA SER A 88 -6.37 -8.25 6.59
C SER A 88 -6.89 -7.73 5.25
N LEU A 89 -6.09 -7.83 4.18
CA LEU A 89 -6.45 -7.37 2.83
C LEU A 89 -6.46 -8.52 1.82
N ALA A 90 -5.47 -9.40 1.85
CA ALA A 90 -5.25 -10.30 0.71
C ALA A 90 -5.84 -11.70 0.89
N ALA A 91 -5.94 -12.20 2.13
CA ALA A 91 -6.44 -13.54 2.41
C ALA A 91 -7.87 -13.74 1.88
N LYS A 92 -8.13 -14.94 1.33
CA LYS A 92 -9.40 -15.30 0.68
C LYS A 92 -10.61 -15.21 1.61
N GLU A 93 -10.42 -15.41 2.91
CA GLU A 93 -11.46 -15.31 3.94
C GLU A 93 -11.86 -13.85 4.23
N VAL A 94 -11.04 -12.89 3.79
CA VAL A 94 -11.28 -11.46 4.01
C VAL A 94 -11.71 -10.82 2.68
N PHE A 95 -10.86 -10.00 2.05
CA PHE A 95 -11.19 -9.47 0.72
C PHE A 95 -10.77 -10.42 -0.40
N GLY A 96 -9.83 -11.35 -0.19
CA GLY A 96 -9.36 -12.26 -1.24
C GLY A 96 -8.73 -11.55 -2.43
N ILE A 97 -7.61 -10.86 -2.21
CA ILE A 97 -6.94 -10.09 -3.26
C ILE A 97 -5.68 -10.87 -3.70
N PRO A 98 -5.65 -11.39 -4.94
CA PRO A 98 -4.53 -12.19 -5.40
C PRO A 98 -3.30 -11.33 -5.74
N MET A 99 -2.13 -11.89 -5.46
CA MET A 99 -0.83 -11.33 -5.81
C MET A 99 0.21 -12.45 -5.84
N LEU A 100 1.36 -12.18 -6.45
CA LEU A 100 2.52 -13.07 -6.39
C LEU A 100 3.53 -12.55 -5.38
N LEU A 101 3.76 -13.28 -4.29
CA LEU A 101 4.83 -13.01 -3.36
C LEU A 101 6.13 -13.59 -3.93
N MET A 102 7.20 -12.81 -3.91
CA MET A 102 8.56 -13.32 -4.16
C MET A 102 9.35 -13.20 -2.86
N VAL A 103 9.56 -14.34 -2.20
CA VAL A 103 10.11 -14.38 -0.83
C VAL A 103 11.52 -14.97 -0.85
N GLY A 104 12.53 -14.16 -0.57
CA GLY A 104 13.90 -14.62 -0.35
C GLY A 104 14.00 -15.50 0.89
N TRP A 105 14.58 -16.70 0.75
CA TRP A 105 14.64 -17.71 1.81
C TRP A 105 16.01 -17.74 2.48
N ARG A 106 16.24 -16.81 3.41
CA ARG A 106 17.42 -16.82 4.28
C ARG A 106 17.28 -17.84 5.40
N GLY A 107 18.41 -18.42 5.82
CA GLY A 107 18.48 -19.43 6.87
C GLY A 107 17.79 -20.75 6.53
N ARG A 108 17.76 -21.13 5.25
CA ARG A 108 17.22 -22.42 4.81
C ARG A 108 17.92 -23.57 5.55
N PRO A 109 17.19 -24.62 6.00
CA PRO A 109 17.81 -25.75 6.67
C PRO A 109 18.97 -26.36 5.88
N GLY A 110 20.13 -26.49 6.53
CA GLY A 110 21.36 -27.01 5.92
C GLY A 110 22.29 -25.95 5.31
N GLU A 111 21.91 -24.67 5.31
CA GLU A 111 22.76 -23.55 4.89
C GLU A 111 23.37 -22.81 6.09
N HIS A 112 24.57 -22.26 5.92
CA HIS A 112 25.17 -21.34 6.89
C HIS A 112 24.63 -19.93 6.64
N ASP A 113 24.12 -19.28 7.68
CA ASP A 113 23.56 -17.94 7.64
C ASP A 113 23.62 -17.31 9.05
N GLU A 114 23.23 -16.04 9.15
CA GLU A 114 23.17 -15.32 10.43
C GLU A 114 22.17 -15.97 11.41
N PRO A 115 22.41 -15.93 12.73
CA PRO A 115 21.60 -16.64 13.72
C PRO A 115 20.09 -16.35 13.66
N GLU A 116 19.71 -15.10 13.39
CA GLU A 116 18.30 -14.70 13.25
C GLU A 116 17.65 -15.32 12.01
N HIS A 117 18.40 -15.49 10.92
CA HIS A 117 17.91 -16.16 9.73
C HIS A 117 17.73 -17.66 9.99
N LEU A 118 18.66 -18.30 10.69
CA LEU A 118 18.56 -19.72 11.06
C LEU A 118 17.33 -20.03 11.95
N LEU A 119 16.81 -19.02 12.66
CA LEU A 119 15.55 -19.13 13.38
C LEU A 119 14.33 -19.01 12.44
N ALA A 120 14.31 -18.03 11.55
CA ALA A 120 13.15 -17.76 10.69
C ALA A 120 13.04 -18.71 9.48
N GLY A 121 14.17 -19.10 8.89
CA GLY A 121 14.26 -19.90 7.67
C GLY A 121 13.51 -21.23 7.73
N PRO A 122 13.70 -22.09 8.76
CA PRO A 122 12.98 -23.35 8.87
C PRO A 122 11.46 -23.20 8.95
N ARG A 123 10.96 -22.05 9.41
CA ARG A 123 9.52 -21.77 9.60
C ARG A 123 8.87 -21.07 8.41
N THR A 124 9.64 -20.71 7.38
CA THR A 124 9.15 -19.90 6.27
C THR A 124 8.03 -20.60 5.51
N LEU A 125 8.21 -21.89 5.18
CA LEU A 125 7.21 -22.67 4.47
C LEU A 125 5.98 -22.95 5.33
N GLU A 126 6.18 -23.37 6.58
CA GLU A 126 5.08 -23.57 7.56
C GLU A 126 4.26 -22.29 7.76
N THR A 127 4.91 -21.12 7.76
CA THR A 127 4.21 -19.83 7.81
C THR A 127 3.29 -19.68 6.60
N LEU A 128 3.78 -19.87 5.38
CA LEU A 128 2.95 -19.79 4.16
C LEU A 128 1.79 -20.80 4.18
N GLU A 129 2.05 -22.03 4.60
CA GLU A 129 1.04 -23.09 4.73
C GLU A 129 -0.05 -22.72 5.74
N SER A 130 0.34 -22.24 6.92
CA SER A 130 -0.59 -21.83 7.98
C SER A 130 -1.49 -20.66 7.58
N GLN A 131 -1.02 -19.81 6.66
CA GLN A 131 -1.81 -18.71 6.10
C GLN A 131 -2.68 -19.13 4.91
N GLY A 132 -2.53 -20.36 4.43
CA GLY A 132 -3.22 -20.83 3.23
C GLY A 132 -2.73 -20.16 1.95
N PHE A 133 -1.45 -19.76 1.90
CA PHE A 133 -0.81 -19.18 0.71
C PHE A 133 -0.06 -20.28 -0.05
N PRO A 134 -0.57 -20.77 -1.20
CA PRO A 134 0.12 -21.77 -2.00
C PRO A 134 1.50 -21.27 -2.40
N TYR A 135 2.50 -22.15 -2.37
CA TYR A 135 3.86 -21.76 -2.70
C TYR A 135 4.58 -22.82 -3.52
N GLU A 136 5.57 -22.37 -4.28
CA GLU A 136 6.57 -23.22 -4.91
C GLU A 136 7.96 -22.69 -4.60
N ILE A 137 8.93 -23.58 -4.43
CA ILE A 137 10.35 -23.20 -4.31
C ILE A 137 10.89 -23.01 -5.73
N LEU A 138 11.64 -21.93 -5.96
CA LEU A 138 12.21 -21.59 -7.27
C LEU A 138 12.96 -22.78 -7.91
N PRO A 139 12.45 -23.34 -9.04
CA PRO A 139 13.08 -24.47 -9.74
C PRO A 139 14.45 -24.14 -10.34
N GLU A 140 15.25 -25.15 -10.70
CA GLU A 140 16.64 -24.97 -11.16
C GLU A 140 16.75 -24.38 -12.57
N THR A 141 15.79 -24.69 -13.44
CA THR A 141 15.81 -24.25 -14.85
C THR A 141 14.76 -23.17 -15.11
N LEU A 142 15.01 -22.36 -16.16
CA LEU A 142 14.06 -21.33 -16.60
C LEU A 142 12.72 -21.94 -17.04
N ALA A 143 12.75 -23.08 -17.73
CA ALA A 143 11.54 -23.76 -18.22
C ALA A 143 10.65 -24.25 -17.06
N GLU A 144 11.24 -24.88 -16.03
CA GLU A 144 10.49 -25.29 -14.84
C GLU A 144 9.99 -24.08 -14.04
N THR A 145 10.80 -23.02 -13.96
CA THR A 145 10.42 -21.77 -13.30
C THR A 145 9.22 -21.12 -13.96
N LYS A 146 9.18 -21.11 -15.30
CA LYS A 146 8.04 -20.64 -16.08
C LYS A 146 6.78 -21.43 -15.72
N ALA A 147 6.86 -22.76 -15.75
CA ALA A 147 5.72 -23.62 -15.41
C ALA A 147 5.25 -23.47 -13.95
N ALA A 148 6.17 -23.23 -13.01
CA ALA A 148 5.85 -22.95 -11.61
C ALA A 148 5.09 -21.63 -11.45
N VAL A 149 5.58 -20.55 -12.08
CA VAL A 149 4.91 -19.25 -12.00
C VAL A 149 3.55 -19.28 -12.71
N GLU A 150 3.41 -19.99 -13.83
CA GLU A 150 2.10 -20.20 -14.48
C GLU A 150 1.10 -20.86 -13.53
N ARG A 151 1.52 -21.90 -12.79
CA ARG A 151 0.68 -22.56 -11.77
C ARG A 151 0.33 -21.63 -10.61
N LEU A 152 1.29 -20.89 -10.08
CA LEU A 152 1.07 -19.93 -9.00
C LEU A 152 0.11 -18.81 -9.42
N VAL A 153 0.29 -18.23 -10.61
CA VAL A 153 -0.58 -17.18 -11.15
C VAL A 153 -2.00 -17.69 -11.35
N LYS A 154 -2.15 -18.91 -11.89
CA LYS A 154 -3.46 -19.55 -12.01
C LYS A 154 -4.10 -19.76 -10.63
N ALA A 155 -3.37 -20.33 -9.68
CA ALA A 155 -3.86 -20.59 -8.33
C ALA A 155 -4.23 -19.30 -7.58
N ALA A 156 -3.47 -18.22 -7.76
CA ALA A 156 -3.78 -16.92 -7.18
C ALA A 156 -5.12 -16.39 -7.70
N LYS A 157 -5.31 -16.37 -9.03
CA LYS A 157 -6.53 -15.88 -9.68
C LYS A 157 -7.76 -16.72 -9.33
N GLU A 158 -7.65 -18.04 -9.43
CA GLU A 158 -8.76 -18.96 -9.15
C GLU A 158 -9.10 -19.03 -7.66
N GLY A 159 -8.08 -18.93 -6.80
CA GLY A 159 -8.22 -19.01 -5.35
C GLY A 159 -8.47 -17.68 -4.65
N ASN A 160 -8.41 -16.55 -5.36
CA ASN A 160 -8.46 -15.19 -4.80
C ASN A 160 -7.56 -15.04 -3.56
N THR A 161 -6.31 -15.49 -3.67
CA THR A 161 -5.37 -15.58 -2.54
C THR A 161 -3.95 -15.24 -2.99
N PRO A 162 -3.10 -14.70 -2.11
CA PRO A 162 -1.67 -14.64 -2.37
C PRO A 162 -1.08 -16.02 -2.65
N THR A 163 -0.15 -16.07 -3.59
CA THR A 163 0.72 -17.23 -3.81
C THR A 163 2.17 -16.82 -3.68
N ALA A 164 3.08 -17.74 -3.38
CA ALA A 164 4.48 -17.41 -3.14
C ALA A 164 5.46 -18.22 -4.00
N LEU A 165 6.39 -17.52 -4.63
CA LEU A 165 7.62 -18.11 -5.15
C LEU A 165 8.72 -17.90 -4.11
N VAL A 166 9.15 -18.99 -3.48
CA VAL A 166 10.19 -18.98 -2.43
C VAL A 166 11.55 -19.15 -3.08
N ILE A 167 12.47 -18.22 -2.82
CA ILE A 167 13.72 -18.07 -3.58
C ILE A 167 14.90 -18.38 -2.67
N PRO A 168 15.56 -19.54 -2.84
CA PRO A 168 16.80 -19.85 -2.12
C PRO A 168 17.91 -18.83 -2.41
N ASN A 169 18.95 -18.87 -1.59
CA ASN A 169 20.15 -18.07 -1.81
C ASN A 169 20.82 -18.37 -3.16
N HIS A 170 21.47 -17.36 -3.74
CA HIS A 170 22.32 -17.48 -4.94
C HIS A 170 21.64 -18.05 -6.19
N ARG A 171 20.34 -17.81 -6.38
CA ARG A 171 19.59 -18.33 -7.54
C ARG A 171 19.53 -17.41 -8.75
N PHE A 172 19.75 -16.11 -8.59
CA PHE A 172 19.86 -15.17 -9.70
C PHE A 172 21.31 -14.85 -10.04
N ALA A 173 21.61 -14.80 -11.34
CA ALA A 173 22.91 -14.34 -11.83
C ALA A 173 23.08 -12.85 -11.52
N ALA A 174 24.33 -12.40 -11.35
CA ALA A 174 24.61 -10.98 -11.20
C ALA A 174 24.22 -10.23 -12.48
N TYR A 175 23.45 -9.15 -12.34
CA TYR A 175 23.16 -8.25 -13.45
C TYR A 175 24.14 -7.08 -13.46
N LYS A 176 24.75 -6.83 -14.63
CA LYS A 176 25.58 -5.65 -14.89
C LYS A 176 24.83 -4.76 -15.89
N PRO A 177 24.37 -3.55 -15.49
CA PRO A 177 23.69 -2.66 -16.40
C PRO A 177 24.64 -2.17 -17.51
N GLU A 178 24.13 -2.02 -18.73
CA GLU A 178 24.90 -1.57 -19.91
C GLU A 178 25.39 -0.12 -19.80
N HIS A 179 24.66 0.70 -19.04
CA HIS A 179 25.06 2.03 -18.61
C HIS A 179 25.26 2.02 -17.09
N GLU A 180 25.98 2.99 -16.51
CA GLU A 180 26.11 3.15 -15.04
C GLU A 180 24.74 3.47 -14.38
N ALA A 181 23.80 2.52 -14.41
CA ALA A 181 22.60 2.56 -13.61
C ALA A 181 23.04 2.24 -12.18
N SER A 182 22.98 3.25 -11.33
CA SER A 182 23.59 3.26 -10.01
C SER A 182 22.96 2.26 -9.05
N ASN A 183 23.46 1.03 -9.03
CA ASN A 183 23.40 0.22 -7.82
C ASN A 183 24.31 0.88 -6.78
N GLY A 184 23.72 1.58 -5.80
CA GLY A 184 24.45 2.11 -4.64
C GLY A 184 24.97 3.55 -4.72
N VAL A 185 24.48 4.38 -5.66
CA VAL A 185 24.72 5.84 -5.63
C VAL A 185 23.40 6.55 -5.36
N TRP A 186 23.44 7.64 -4.57
CA TRP A 186 22.32 8.56 -4.36
C TRP A 186 21.82 9.09 -5.70
N HIS A 187 20.87 8.39 -6.34
CA HIS A 187 20.46 8.74 -7.69
C HIS A 187 19.64 10.04 -7.67
N PRO A 188 20.01 11.06 -8.47
CA PRO A 188 19.27 12.32 -8.52
C PRO A 188 17.79 12.14 -8.87
N SER A 189 17.35 11.13 -9.61
CA SER A 189 15.92 10.93 -9.86
C SER A 189 15.13 10.43 -8.65
N VAL A 190 15.78 9.87 -7.62
CA VAL A 190 15.15 9.45 -6.36
C VAL A 190 15.26 10.58 -5.33
N THR A 191 16.38 11.31 -5.33
CA THR A 191 16.70 12.34 -4.33
C THR A 191 16.27 13.74 -4.77
N ASN A 192 16.20 14.05 -6.07
CA ASN A 192 15.65 15.30 -6.60
C ASN A 192 14.13 15.40 -6.43
N LEU A 193 13.42 14.27 -6.27
CA LEU A 193 12.00 14.27 -5.92
C LEU A 193 11.76 14.99 -4.58
N ALA A 194 12.76 14.96 -3.67
CA ALA A 194 12.71 15.59 -2.36
C ALA A 194 13.38 16.98 -2.29
N LYS A 195 13.96 17.51 -3.39
CA LYS A 195 14.69 18.80 -3.37
C LYS A 195 13.80 20.01 -3.04
N HIS A 196 12.48 19.88 -3.18
CA HIS A 196 11.53 20.94 -2.91
C HIS A 196 10.39 20.41 -2.04
N THR A 197 10.57 20.44 -0.71
CA THR A 197 9.43 20.36 0.20
C THR A 197 8.66 21.67 0.09
N VAL A 198 7.45 21.60 -0.47
CA VAL A 198 6.55 22.75 -0.53
C VAL A 198 6.12 23.10 0.90
N ARG A 199 6.07 24.38 1.26
CA ARG A 199 5.56 24.77 2.59
C ARG A 199 4.07 24.42 2.68
N PRO A 200 3.57 23.93 3.81
CA PRO A 200 2.15 23.73 3.99
C PRO A 200 1.43 25.09 4.01
N GLU A 201 0.26 25.13 3.38
CA GLU A 201 -0.74 26.16 3.57
C GLU A 201 -1.47 25.86 4.88
N ASP A 202 -1.19 26.63 5.93
CA ASP A 202 -1.81 26.47 7.25
C ASP A 202 -3.00 27.44 7.37
N TRP A 203 -4.20 26.90 7.19
CA TRP A 203 -5.48 27.63 7.26
C TRP A 203 -6.28 27.26 8.51
N ARG A 204 -5.58 26.82 9.56
CA ARG A 204 -6.19 26.65 10.87
C ARG A 204 -6.52 28.00 11.46
N SER A 205 -7.69 28.12 12.07
CA SER A 205 -8.21 29.38 12.63
C SER A 205 -8.63 29.29 14.09
N SER A 206 -8.75 28.07 14.64
CA SER A 206 -9.21 27.87 16.00
C SER A 206 -8.08 28.05 17.02
N GLU A 207 -8.35 28.80 18.09
CA GLU A 207 -7.44 28.95 19.24
C GLU A 207 -7.73 27.93 20.36
N GLY A 208 -8.68 27.02 20.15
CA GLY A 208 -9.21 26.10 21.18
C GLY A 208 -9.56 24.71 20.63
N GLN A 209 -10.69 24.15 21.09
CA GLN A 209 -11.18 22.88 20.54
C GLN A 209 -11.54 23.05 19.06
N PRO A 210 -11.10 22.15 18.16
CA PRO A 210 -11.43 22.26 16.75
C PRO A 210 -12.95 22.19 16.53
N PRO A 211 -13.53 23.04 15.66
CA PRO A 211 -14.98 23.06 15.44
C PRO A 211 -15.49 21.87 14.62
N LEU A 212 -14.64 21.24 13.81
CA LEU A 212 -14.99 20.08 13.00
C LEU A 212 -14.93 18.78 13.81
N SER A 213 -15.89 17.88 13.59
CA SER A 213 -15.78 16.47 13.97
C SER A 213 -15.27 15.63 12.80
N ARG A 214 -14.86 14.39 13.07
CA ARG A 214 -14.49 13.43 12.01
C ARG A 214 -15.66 13.21 11.04
N GLU A 215 -16.86 12.95 11.55
CA GLU A 215 -18.03 12.68 10.72
C GLU A 215 -18.34 13.88 9.81
N HIS A 216 -18.33 15.09 10.35
CA HIS A 216 -18.57 16.30 9.57
C HIS A 216 -17.52 16.46 8.47
N SER A 217 -16.25 16.19 8.79
CA SER A 217 -15.15 16.22 7.82
C SER A 217 -15.37 15.22 6.69
N ILE A 218 -15.78 13.98 7.00
CA ILE A 218 -16.09 12.96 5.99
C ILE A 218 -17.28 13.36 5.13
N ARG A 219 -18.33 13.96 5.69
CA ARG A 219 -19.46 14.49 4.91
C ARG A 219 -19.02 15.56 3.91
N ILE A 220 -18.10 16.46 4.31
CA ILE A 220 -17.52 17.47 3.41
C ILE A 220 -16.72 16.79 2.30
N ILE A 221 -15.83 15.85 2.66
CA ILE A 221 -14.98 15.12 1.70
C ILE A 221 -15.85 14.44 0.64
N LEU A 222 -16.87 13.67 1.05
CA LEU A 222 -17.73 12.93 0.12
C LEU A 222 -18.50 13.86 -0.82
N LYS A 223 -18.95 15.03 -0.36
CA LYS A 223 -19.62 16.04 -1.21
C LYS A 223 -18.69 16.71 -2.22
N ARG A 224 -17.37 16.58 -2.07
CA ARG A 224 -16.36 17.16 -2.97
C ARG A 224 -15.75 16.15 -3.93
N LEU A 225 -16.23 14.92 -3.93
CA LEU A 225 -15.83 13.90 -4.90
C LEU A 225 -16.51 14.14 -6.24
N TYR A 226 -15.72 14.14 -7.32
CA TYR A 226 -16.24 14.06 -8.68
C TYR A 226 -16.80 12.66 -8.95
N PRO A 227 -17.64 12.46 -9.99
CA PRO A 227 -18.26 11.16 -10.28
C PRO A 227 -17.27 9.99 -10.42
N GLU A 228 -16.08 10.26 -10.98
CA GLU A 228 -15.02 9.26 -11.18
C GLU A 228 -14.14 9.06 -9.93
N ASP A 229 -14.24 9.92 -8.92
CA ASP A 229 -13.37 9.80 -7.75
C ASP A 229 -13.77 8.59 -6.90
N VAL A 230 -12.77 7.94 -6.31
CA VAL A 230 -12.94 6.83 -5.37
C VAL A 230 -12.28 7.15 -4.03
N THR A 231 -12.80 6.56 -2.95
CA THR A 231 -12.22 6.66 -1.61
C THR A 231 -11.59 5.35 -1.18
N VAL A 232 -10.41 5.42 -0.57
CA VAL A 232 -9.77 4.30 0.14
C VAL A 232 -9.58 4.73 1.58
N SER A 233 -10.22 4.06 2.53
CA SER A 233 -10.22 4.49 3.93
C SER A 233 -9.60 3.49 4.88
N SER A 234 -9.00 4.00 5.96
CA SER A 234 -8.37 3.21 7.01
C SER A 234 -9.40 2.46 7.87
N VAL A 235 -8.92 1.49 8.65
CA VAL A 235 -9.71 0.76 9.63
C VAL A 235 -10.41 1.67 10.65
N GLY A 236 -11.52 1.18 11.20
CA GLY A 236 -12.23 1.81 12.31
C GLY A 236 -13.24 2.85 11.85
N GLY A 237 -13.31 3.97 12.57
CA GLY A 237 -14.40 4.92 12.38
C GLY A 237 -14.42 5.65 11.03
N ASN A 238 -13.27 5.84 10.36
CA ASN A 238 -13.24 6.44 9.02
C ASN A 238 -14.08 5.63 8.01
N SER A 239 -13.78 4.32 7.89
CA SER A 239 -14.52 3.43 7.00
C SER A 239 -15.99 3.28 7.42
N ARG A 240 -16.28 3.26 8.72
CA ARG A 240 -17.67 3.14 9.22
C ARG A 240 -18.51 4.38 8.94
N GLU A 241 -17.94 5.57 9.05
CA GLU A 241 -18.64 6.82 8.74
C GLU A 241 -18.82 6.99 7.22
N ILE A 242 -17.83 6.65 6.39
CA ILE A 242 -18.01 6.63 4.93
C ILE A 242 -19.14 5.67 4.54
N TYR A 243 -19.15 4.46 5.11
CA TYR A 243 -20.21 3.49 4.89
C TYR A 243 -21.59 4.03 5.28
N MET A 244 -21.70 4.57 6.50
CA MET A 244 -22.95 5.15 7.03
C MET A 244 -23.47 6.26 6.12
N ILE A 245 -22.63 7.24 5.79
CA ILE A 245 -23.01 8.42 5.01
C ILE A 245 -23.44 8.01 3.59
N ARG A 246 -22.74 7.07 2.95
CA ARG A 246 -23.16 6.55 1.63
C ARG A 246 -24.52 5.87 1.68
N LYS A 247 -24.78 5.04 2.71
CA LYS A 247 -26.09 4.40 2.90
C LYS A 247 -27.20 5.42 3.16
N GLU A 248 -26.96 6.42 4.00
CA GLU A 248 -27.91 7.53 4.26
C GLU A 248 -28.28 8.28 2.98
N ASN A 249 -27.31 8.52 2.10
CA ASN A 249 -27.51 9.20 0.82
C ASN A 249 -28.04 8.28 -0.29
N ASN A 250 -28.26 6.99 -0.01
CA ASN A 250 -28.60 5.96 -1.00
C ASN A 250 -27.58 5.91 -2.17
N GLU A 251 -26.30 6.12 -1.83
CA GLU A 251 -25.17 6.02 -2.76
C GLU A 251 -24.63 4.59 -2.82
N ASP A 252 -24.21 4.19 -4.01
CA ASP A 252 -23.55 2.90 -4.21
C ASP A 252 -22.15 2.84 -3.56
N LEU A 253 -21.76 1.65 -3.11
CA LEU A 253 -20.50 1.40 -2.41
C LEU A 253 -19.32 1.09 -3.34
N SER A 254 -19.53 0.93 -4.66
CA SER A 254 -18.44 0.64 -5.62
C SER A 254 -17.33 1.69 -5.67
N ARG A 255 -17.58 2.89 -5.11
CA ARG A 255 -16.62 3.98 -5.07
C ARG A 255 -15.90 4.10 -3.73
N ALA A 256 -16.07 3.14 -2.82
CA ALA A 256 -15.43 3.15 -1.51
C ALA A 256 -14.81 1.80 -1.16
N PHE A 257 -13.48 1.76 -1.08
CA PHE A 257 -12.78 0.66 -0.45
C PHE A 257 -12.67 0.91 1.06
N LEU A 258 -13.39 0.10 1.84
CA LEU A 258 -13.55 0.24 3.28
C LEU A 258 -12.64 -0.76 4.01
N SER A 259 -11.42 -0.37 4.35
CA SER A 259 -10.49 -1.28 5.02
C SER A 259 -11.01 -1.68 6.39
N ILE A 260 -10.99 -2.98 6.68
CA ILE A 260 -11.40 -3.54 7.98
C ILE A 260 -10.21 -3.95 8.88
N GLY A 261 -9.00 -3.90 8.34
CA GLY A 261 -7.73 -4.16 9.05
C GLY A 261 -6.56 -3.45 8.36
N ALA A 262 -5.33 -3.96 8.50
CA ALA A 262 -4.12 -3.38 7.89
C ALA A 262 -3.87 -1.91 8.26
N MET A 263 -3.99 -1.58 9.55
CA MET A 263 -3.76 -0.23 10.06
C MET A 263 -2.37 0.30 9.66
N GLY A 264 -2.33 1.51 9.12
CA GLY A 264 -1.13 2.16 8.57
C GLY A 264 -0.77 1.79 7.12
N HIS A 265 -1.53 0.91 6.47
CA HIS A 265 -1.31 0.55 5.06
C HIS A 265 -2.30 1.20 4.08
N THR A 266 -3.13 2.13 4.55
CA THR A 266 -4.13 2.84 3.73
C THR A 266 -3.50 3.60 2.57
N TYR A 267 -2.42 4.33 2.82
CA TYR A 267 -1.76 5.13 1.78
C TYR A 267 -1.10 4.27 0.68
N PRO A 268 -0.28 3.24 0.99
CA PRO A 268 0.20 2.30 -0.04
C PRO A 268 -0.92 1.64 -0.84
N LEU A 269 -2.01 1.24 -0.18
CA LEU A 269 -3.19 0.67 -0.85
C LEU A 269 -3.82 1.67 -1.82
N ALA A 270 -4.06 2.90 -1.37
CA ALA A 270 -4.60 3.97 -2.21
C ALA A 270 -3.68 4.32 -3.39
N TYR A 271 -2.36 4.30 -3.18
CA TYR A 271 -1.40 4.49 -4.27
C TYR A 271 -1.49 3.34 -5.28
N GLY A 272 -1.59 2.10 -4.82
CA GLY A 272 -1.85 0.94 -5.70
C GLY A 272 -3.09 1.15 -6.56
N VAL A 273 -4.22 1.57 -5.97
CA VAL A 273 -5.46 1.87 -6.71
C VAL A 273 -5.23 3.00 -7.72
N GLN A 274 -4.47 4.02 -7.36
CA GLN A 274 -4.17 5.15 -8.24
C GLN A 274 -3.39 4.72 -9.49
N ILE A 275 -2.54 3.69 -9.41
CA ILE A 275 -1.78 3.20 -10.56
C ILE A 275 -2.73 2.74 -11.69
N GLY A 276 -3.84 2.07 -11.39
CA GLY A 276 -4.84 1.67 -12.39
C GLY A 276 -5.95 2.70 -12.63
N HIS A 277 -6.19 3.61 -11.70
CA HIS A 277 -7.28 4.58 -11.79
C HIS A 277 -6.83 5.92 -12.39
N HIS A 278 -6.90 6.02 -13.72
CA HIS A 278 -6.54 7.25 -14.44
C HIS A 278 -7.71 8.20 -14.72
N LYS A 279 -8.98 7.78 -14.51
CA LYS A 279 -10.16 8.60 -14.85
C LYS A 279 -10.49 9.66 -13.79
N GLY A 280 -10.31 9.35 -12.51
CA GLY A 280 -10.60 10.24 -11.38
C GLY A 280 -9.47 10.29 -10.36
N ARG A 281 -9.76 10.91 -9.21
CA ARG A 281 -8.86 10.98 -8.06
C ARG A 281 -9.08 9.78 -7.14
N VAL A 282 -8.00 9.33 -6.50
CA VAL A 282 -8.07 8.45 -5.34
C VAL A 282 -7.92 9.30 -4.10
N VAL A 283 -8.93 9.30 -3.24
CA VAL A 283 -8.92 10.02 -1.96
C VAL A 283 -8.68 9.02 -0.82
N CYS A 284 -7.45 9.02 -0.31
CA CYS A 284 -7.02 8.23 0.83
C CYS A 284 -7.47 8.91 2.12
N VAL A 285 -8.33 8.28 2.93
CA VAL A 285 -8.84 8.84 4.20
C VAL A 285 -8.32 8.02 5.37
N GLU A 286 -7.39 8.58 6.13
CA GLU A 286 -6.70 7.89 7.22
C GLU A 286 -6.77 8.70 8.53
N GLY A 287 -6.79 8.00 9.68
CA GLY A 287 -6.69 8.64 10.99
C GLY A 287 -5.23 8.80 11.41
N ASP A 288 -4.92 9.82 12.20
CA ASP A 288 -3.58 10.08 12.75
C ASP A 288 -2.88 8.85 13.36
N GLY A 289 -3.58 8.05 14.16
CA GLY A 289 -3.02 6.83 14.75
C GLY A 289 -2.62 5.80 13.70
N SER A 290 -3.42 5.65 12.63
CA SER A 290 -3.12 4.73 11.52
C SER A 290 -1.95 5.26 10.70
N PHE A 291 -2.01 6.54 10.35
CA PHE A 291 -0.95 7.25 9.63
C PHE A 291 0.42 7.12 10.31
N LEU A 292 0.48 7.30 11.64
CA LEU A 292 1.73 7.26 12.40
C LEU A 292 2.34 5.86 12.53
N MET A 293 1.54 4.79 12.45
CA MET A 293 2.09 3.42 12.49
C MET A 293 3.09 3.17 11.36
N HIS A 294 2.88 3.80 10.21
CA HIS A 294 3.62 3.52 8.99
C HIS A 294 3.93 4.78 8.15
N VAL A 295 4.09 5.94 8.80
CA VAL A 295 4.42 7.21 8.14
C VAL A 295 5.71 7.15 7.30
N GLY A 296 6.65 6.26 7.67
CA GLY A 296 7.84 5.97 6.85
C GLY A 296 7.50 5.52 5.43
N ASN A 297 6.40 4.78 5.23
CA ASN A 297 5.94 4.41 3.90
C ASN A 297 5.51 5.64 3.09
N VAL A 298 4.80 6.57 3.72
CA VAL A 298 4.40 7.83 3.08
C VAL A 298 5.62 8.64 2.65
N ALA A 299 6.65 8.71 3.50
CA ALA A 299 7.88 9.44 3.20
C ALA A 299 8.60 8.92 1.94
N VAL A 300 8.51 7.62 1.65
CA VAL A 300 9.16 7.01 0.47
C VAL A 300 8.24 7.02 -0.76
N LEU A 301 6.92 6.90 -0.57
CA LEU A 301 5.96 6.72 -1.67
C LEU A 301 5.39 8.03 -2.22
N ALA A 302 5.17 9.05 -1.37
CA ALA A 302 4.37 10.21 -1.76
C ALA A 302 4.96 11.04 -2.92
N ALA A 303 6.29 11.05 -3.03
CA ALA A 303 6.98 11.77 -4.09
C ALA A 303 6.83 11.10 -5.47
N GLN A 304 6.47 9.81 -5.50
CA GLN A 304 6.37 8.99 -6.71
C GLN A 304 4.93 8.89 -7.22
N ALA A 305 3.93 9.20 -6.37
CA ALA A 305 2.52 9.12 -6.72
C ALA A 305 2.14 10.17 -7.78
N SER A 306 1.09 9.87 -8.54
CA SER A 306 0.58 10.84 -9.52
C SER A 306 -0.19 11.97 -8.85
N ASP A 307 -0.48 13.00 -9.65
CA ASP A 307 -1.24 14.17 -9.22
C ASP A 307 -2.71 13.87 -8.84
N LYS A 308 -3.15 12.62 -9.01
CA LYS A 308 -4.52 12.17 -8.72
C LYS A 308 -4.68 11.48 -7.36
N LEU A 309 -3.64 11.42 -6.53
CA LEU A 309 -3.72 10.86 -5.17
C LEU A 309 -3.80 11.97 -4.13
N ILE A 310 -4.94 12.08 -3.45
CA ILE A 310 -5.17 13.02 -2.34
C ILE A 310 -5.18 12.24 -1.04
N HIS A 311 -4.32 12.60 -0.09
CA HIS A 311 -4.27 11.98 1.23
C HIS A 311 -4.86 12.91 2.28
N VAL A 312 -5.96 12.49 2.89
CA VAL A 312 -6.59 13.16 4.02
C VAL A 312 -6.24 12.44 5.31
N VAL A 313 -5.56 13.12 6.22
CA VAL A 313 -5.28 12.63 7.57
C VAL A 313 -6.20 13.37 8.55
N ILE A 314 -7.14 12.64 9.15
CA ILE A 314 -8.03 13.18 10.18
C ILE A 314 -7.35 13.01 11.55
N HIS A 315 -7.07 14.14 12.21
CA HIS A 315 -6.31 14.20 13.45
C HIS A 315 -7.19 14.67 14.61
N ASN A 316 -7.46 13.77 15.56
CA ASN A 316 -8.16 14.06 16.82
C ASN A 316 -7.32 13.71 18.06
N GLY A 317 -6.11 13.17 17.87
CA GLY A 317 -5.17 12.84 18.92
C GLY A 317 -5.53 11.59 19.72
N ILE A 318 -6.47 10.76 19.26
CA ILE A 318 -6.93 9.56 20.00
C ILE A 318 -7.19 8.34 19.10
N HIS A 319 -6.88 7.16 19.62
CA HIS A 319 -7.35 5.89 19.08
C HIS A 319 -8.83 5.65 19.44
N CYS A 320 -9.72 6.41 18.81
CA CYS A 320 -11.15 6.42 19.13
C CYS A 320 -11.84 5.05 19.00
N SER A 321 -11.34 4.16 18.14
CA SER A 321 -11.96 2.84 17.90
C SER A 321 -11.65 1.80 18.98
N THR A 322 -10.67 2.05 19.85
CA THR A 322 -10.18 1.09 20.86
C THR A 322 -10.38 1.56 22.30
N GLY A 323 -11.07 2.70 22.50
CA GLY A 323 -11.33 3.25 23.83
C GLY A 323 -10.67 4.60 24.10
N ASN A 324 -10.43 5.41 23.05
CA ASN A 324 -9.95 6.79 23.15
C ASN A 324 -8.56 6.93 23.80
N GLN A 325 -7.68 5.93 23.64
CA GLN A 325 -6.30 6.05 24.12
C GLN A 325 -5.60 7.21 23.38
N PRO A 326 -4.88 8.09 24.08
CA PRO A 326 -4.15 9.19 23.43
C PRO A 326 -3.11 8.68 22.44
N VAL A 327 -3.00 9.35 21.29
CA VAL A 327 -1.85 9.22 20.39
C VAL A 327 -0.72 10.05 21.01
N PRO A 328 0.45 9.47 21.31
CA PRO A 328 1.51 10.13 22.09
C PRO A 328 2.34 11.12 21.27
N VAL A 329 1.69 12.07 20.59
CA VAL A 329 2.29 13.13 19.78
C VAL A 329 1.44 14.39 19.87
N SER A 330 2.08 15.55 20.02
CA SER A 330 1.37 16.83 19.98
C SER A 330 0.93 17.15 18.54
N THR A 331 -0.17 17.89 18.39
CA THR A 331 -0.61 18.40 17.09
C THR A 331 0.50 19.13 16.35
N ASN A 332 1.25 20.00 17.03
CA ASN A 332 2.35 20.74 16.39
C ASN A 332 3.48 19.82 15.90
N ASN A 333 3.82 18.76 16.65
CA ASN A 333 4.83 17.80 16.21
C ASN A 333 4.33 16.97 15.01
N LEU A 334 3.06 16.56 15.01
CA LEU A 334 2.45 15.87 13.87
C LEU A 334 2.46 16.77 12.62
N LEU A 335 2.03 18.03 12.74
CA LEU A 335 2.01 18.97 11.61
C LEU A 335 3.42 19.29 11.10
N SER A 336 4.42 19.37 11.99
CA SER A 336 5.83 19.53 11.60
C SER A 336 6.35 18.32 10.79
N LEU A 337 6.03 17.10 11.25
CA LEU A 337 6.31 15.87 10.52
C LEU A 337 5.63 15.88 9.14
N CYS A 338 4.32 16.14 9.08
CA CYS A 338 3.55 16.24 7.85
C CYS A 338 4.10 17.32 6.90
N GLY A 339 4.54 18.45 7.45
CA GLY A 339 5.14 19.55 6.71
C GLY A 339 6.43 19.17 6.00
N SER A 340 7.13 18.14 6.47
CA SER A 340 8.37 17.64 5.88
C SER A 340 8.16 16.54 4.84
N LEU A 341 6.94 16.00 4.71
CA LEU A 341 6.66 14.93 3.74
C LEU A 341 6.68 15.45 2.29
N PRO A 342 7.06 14.60 1.32
CA PRO A 342 7.36 15.01 -0.05
C PRO A 342 6.12 15.09 -0.94
N TYR A 343 5.04 15.66 -0.41
CA TYR A 343 3.85 15.99 -1.20
C TYR A 343 4.07 17.28 -1.99
N LYS A 344 3.46 17.36 -3.18
CA LYS A 344 3.51 18.56 -4.03
C LYS A 344 2.66 19.70 -3.47
N GLN A 345 1.59 19.37 -2.73
CA GLN A 345 0.76 20.32 -2.01
C GLN A 345 0.45 19.80 -0.60
N LYS A 346 0.37 20.71 0.38
CA LYS A 346 0.07 20.38 1.77
C LYS A 346 -0.86 21.45 2.33
N PHE A 347 -1.95 21.02 2.95
CA PHE A 347 -2.96 21.90 3.55
C PHE A 347 -3.25 21.44 4.97
N PHE A 348 -3.17 22.35 5.94
CA PHE A 348 -3.55 22.09 7.32
C PHE A 348 -4.78 22.92 7.65
N VAL A 349 -5.85 22.26 8.08
CA VAL A 349 -7.18 22.88 8.23
C VAL A 349 -7.84 22.39 9.52
N ASP A 350 -8.70 23.22 10.10
CA ASP A 350 -9.52 22.88 11.27
C ASP A 350 -10.99 23.32 11.14
N SER A 351 -11.36 23.91 10.00
CA SER A 351 -12.69 24.47 9.71
C SER A 351 -13.28 23.87 8.44
N ALA A 352 -14.62 23.93 8.32
CA ALA A 352 -15.34 23.44 7.15
C ALA A 352 -14.90 24.20 5.88
N GLU A 353 -14.76 25.52 6.00
CA GLU A 353 -14.33 26.43 4.95
C GLU A 353 -12.90 26.08 4.49
N GLY A 354 -11.98 25.88 5.43
CA GLY A 354 -10.61 25.48 5.12
C GLY A 354 -10.55 24.13 4.40
N LEU A 355 -11.30 23.13 4.87
CA LEU A 355 -11.35 21.81 4.22
C LEU A 355 -11.94 21.88 2.80
N ILE A 356 -12.99 22.66 2.61
CA ILE A 356 -13.58 22.92 1.29
C ILE A 356 -12.53 23.54 0.36
N GLN A 357 -11.87 24.61 0.81
CA GLN A 357 -10.86 25.30 0.03
C GLN A 357 -9.68 24.38 -0.31
N ALA A 358 -9.26 23.52 0.63
CA ALA A 358 -8.16 22.59 0.41
C ALA A 358 -8.48 21.59 -0.72
N PHE A 359 -9.72 21.10 -0.78
CA PHE A 359 -10.17 20.21 -1.87
C PHE A 359 -10.29 20.90 -3.23
N GLU A 360 -10.62 22.19 -3.23
CA GLU A 360 -10.67 23.02 -4.44
C GLU A 360 -9.26 23.32 -4.98
N TRP A 361 -8.28 23.49 -4.09
CA TRP A 361 -6.90 23.85 -4.45
C TRP A 361 -5.98 22.64 -4.68
N ALA A 362 -6.40 21.44 -4.27
CA ALA A 362 -5.65 20.20 -4.45
C ALA A 362 -5.70 19.70 -5.91
N GLU A 363 -4.89 20.33 -6.76
CA GLU A 363 -4.74 19.99 -8.20
C GLU A 363 -3.62 18.96 -8.46
N LYS A 364 -2.75 18.73 -7.47
CA LYS A 364 -1.61 17.81 -7.52
C LYS A 364 -1.69 16.82 -6.35
N THR A 365 -0.70 15.93 -6.28
CA THR A 365 -0.57 15.02 -5.13
C THR A 365 -0.52 15.83 -3.84
N ALA A 366 -1.54 15.70 -3.00
CA ALA A 366 -1.75 16.56 -1.85
C ALA A 366 -1.89 15.77 -0.55
N LEU A 367 -1.41 16.35 0.53
CA LEU A 367 -1.74 15.96 1.90
C LEU A 367 -2.62 17.04 2.52
N ILE A 368 -3.78 16.65 3.03
CA ILE A 368 -4.70 17.50 3.78
C ILE A 368 -4.76 16.94 5.20
N VAL A 369 -4.23 17.68 6.18
CA VAL A 369 -4.38 17.31 7.59
C VAL A 369 -5.56 18.09 8.16
N VAL A 370 -6.59 17.36 8.57
CA VAL A 370 -7.82 17.92 9.14
C VAL A 370 -7.79 17.72 10.65
N VAL A 371 -7.55 18.81 11.38
CA VAL A 371 -7.58 18.81 12.85
C VAL A 371 -9.04 18.88 13.29
N VAL A 372 -9.50 17.89 14.05
CA VAL A 372 -10.89 17.73 14.46
C VAL A 372 -11.00 17.51 15.96
N ASN A 373 -12.16 17.78 16.53
CA ASN A 373 -12.49 17.44 17.90
C ASN A 373 -12.64 15.92 18.08
N GLN A 374 -12.82 15.52 19.33
CA GLN A 374 -12.95 14.11 19.73
C GLN A 374 -14.41 13.62 19.73
N ASP A 375 -15.34 14.42 19.21
CA ASP A 375 -16.74 14.02 19.15
C ASP A 375 -16.91 12.91 18.12
N VAL A 376 -17.30 11.75 18.61
CA VAL A 376 -17.55 10.56 17.79
C VAL A 376 -18.92 9.97 18.14
N SER A 377 -19.65 9.53 17.12
CA SER A 377 -20.87 8.77 17.34
C SER A 377 -20.54 7.46 18.07
N LYS A 378 -21.33 7.14 19.11
CA LYS A 378 -21.17 5.92 19.91
C LYS A 378 -21.62 4.68 19.13
N ASP A 379 -22.60 4.84 18.25
CA ASP A 379 -23.29 3.76 17.55
C ASP A 379 -23.05 3.82 16.03
N LEU A 380 -21.79 3.82 15.61
CA LEU A 380 -21.47 3.74 14.18
C LEU A 380 -21.89 2.37 13.62
N PRO A 381 -22.50 2.26 12.43
CA PRO A 381 -22.75 0.96 11.83
C PRO A 381 -21.43 0.30 11.40
N ARG A 382 -21.43 -1.02 11.24
CA ARG A 382 -20.41 -1.75 10.49
C ARG A 382 -20.98 -2.10 9.11
N PRO A 383 -20.14 -2.23 8.07
CA PRO A 383 -20.59 -2.80 6.81
C PRO A 383 -21.30 -4.15 7.05
N SER A 384 -22.47 -4.31 6.45
CA SER A 384 -23.26 -5.55 6.54
C SER A 384 -22.81 -6.59 5.52
N GLU A 385 -22.26 -6.11 4.41
CA GLU A 385 -21.71 -6.87 3.30
C GLU A 385 -20.42 -7.57 3.73
N HIS A 386 -20.18 -8.75 3.18
CA HIS A 386 -18.92 -9.45 3.40
C HIS A 386 -17.77 -8.69 2.70
N PRO A 387 -16.54 -8.67 3.25
CA PRO A 387 -15.44 -7.92 2.64
C PRO A 387 -15.17 -8.26 1.16
N PHE A 388 -15.27 -9.52 0.72
CA PHE A 388 -15.16 -9.85 -0.71
C PHE A 388 -16.28 -9.25 -1.58
N GLU A 389 -17.50 -9.04 -1.05
CA GLU A 389 -18.59 -8.38 -1.78
C GLU A 389 -18.27 -6.90 -1.99
N LEU A 390 -17.72 -6.24 -0.95
CA LEU A 390 -17.24 -4.86 -1.04
C LEU A 390 -16.05 -4.73 -2.01
N ARG A 391 -15.13 -5.72 -2.02
CA ARG A 391 -14.07 -5.81 -3.02
C ARG A 391 -14.65 -5.85 -4.43
N ASP A 392 -15.60 -6.75 -4.68
CA ASP A 392 -16.16 -6.95 -6.02
C ASP A 392 -16.95 -5.72 -6.50
N ALA A 393 -17.71 -5.10 -5.59
CA ALA A 393 -18.34 -3.82 -5.86
C ALA A 393 -17.29 -2.77 -6.25
N PHE A 394 -16.20 -2.66 -5.49
CA PHE A 394 -15.13 -1.70 -5.78
C PHE A 394 -14.44 -1.97 -7.13
N ILE A 395 -14.10 -3.22 -7.44
CA ILE A 395 -13.52 -3.63 -8.74
C ILE A 395 -14.47 -3.28 -9.89
N SER A 396 -15.78 -3.46 -9.71
CA SER A 396 -16.77 -3.19 -10.76
C SER A 396 -16.81 -1.72 -11.21
N HIS A 397 -16.31 -0.80 -10.39
CA HIS A 397 -16.18 0.61 -10.76
C HIS A 397 -15.16 0.81 -11.89
N PHE A 398 -14.07 0.06 -11.90
CA PHE A 398 -12.97 0.20 -12.87
C PHE A 398 -13.21 -0.59 -14.17
N ALA A 399 -14.20 -1.50 -14.18
CA ALA A 399 -14.59 -2.25 -15.37
C ALA A 399 -15.46 -1.44 -16.35
N LYS A 400 -15.85 -0.22 -15.98
CA LYS A 400 -16.62 0.76 -16.79
C LYS A 400 -15.66 1.73 -17.47
#